data_AF-D4DNS8-F1
#
_entry.id   AF-D4DNS8-F1
#
_cell.length_a   1.000
_cell.length_b   1.000
_cell.length_c   1.000
_cell.angle_alpha   90.00
_cell.angle_beta   90.00
_cell.angle_gamma   90.00
#
_symmetry.space_group_name_H-M   'P 1'
#
loop_
_entity.id
_entity.type
_entity.pdbx_description
1 polymer ?
#
loop_
_entity_poly.entity_id
_entity_poly.type
_entity_poly.pdbx_seq_one_letter_code
_entity_poly.pdbx_strand_id
1 'polypeptide(L)'
;MAGKVSVIILRPKQSENALSYLNSPILLIIFKEFFMALNLSDVEKIAKLSRLSLTENEKTKTLSELNDIFAMVEKMQSVNTDGVEPMPHPHETALRLREDAVTETDHAAEYQAVAPEVRNRLYIVPQVIEE
;
A
#
# COMPACT_ATOMS: atom_id res chain seq x y z
N MET A 1 26.60 -13.85 9.75
CA MET A 1 26.61 -12.83 8.69
C MET A 1 25.40 -13.09 7.80
N ALA A 2 24.34 -12.31 7.92
CA ALA A 2 23.17 -12.43 7.05
C ALA A 2 22.59 -11.03 6.82
N GLY A 3 22.59 -10.60 5.56
CA GLY A 3 22.27 -9.26 5.12
C GLY A 3 20.79 -8.94 5.27
N LYS A 4 20.50 -7.79 5.88
CA LYS A 4 19.19 -7.14 5.82
C LYS A 4 19.11 -6.40 4.48
N VAL A 5 18.18 -6.82 3.62
CA VAL A 5 17.75 -6.01 2.48
C VAL A 5 16.75 -4.99 3.03
N SER A 6 17.26 -3.82 3.42
CA SER A 6 16.44 -2.65 3.68
C SER A 6 16.12 -2.01 2.33
N VAL A 7 14.84 -1.95 1.97
CA VAL A 7 14.37 -1.07 0.89
C VAL A 7 14.49 0.35 1.42
N ILE A 8 15.65 0.95 1.20
CA ILE A 8 15.93 2.33 1.55
C ILE A 8 15.24 3.18 0.48
N ILE A 9 14.10 3.79 0.83
CA ILE A 9 13.63 4.98 0.14
C ILE A 9 14.68 6.05 0.47
N LEU A 10 15.68 6.19 -0.40
CA LEU A 10 16.73 7.19 -0.28
C LEU A 10 16.09 8.57 -0.46
N ARG A 11 15.65 9.19 0.64
CA ARG A 11 15.62 10.66 0.71
C ARG A 11 17.08 11.15 0.65
N PRO A 12 17.38 12.20 -0.14
CA PRO A 12 18.73 12.73 -0.23
C PRO A 12 19.22 13.17 1.15
N LYS A 13 20.44 12.73 1.48
CA LYS A 13 21.15 12.97 2.74
C LYS A 13 21.25 14.48 2.98
N GLN A 14 20.72 14.93 4.12
CA GLN A 14 20.84 16.31 4.58
C GLN A 14 22.34 16.60 4.80
N SER A 15 22.91 17.46 3.95
CA SER A 15 24.17 18.14 4.24
C SER A 15 23.83 19.48 4.88
N GLU A 16 24.53 19.78 5.97
CA GLU A 16 24.36 20.95 6.83
C GLU A 16 24.50 22.24 6.01
N ASN A 17 23.38 22.79 5.55
CA ASN A 17 23.16 24.22 5.22
C ASN A 17 21.72 24.42 4.71
N ALA A 18 20.73 23.88 5.42
CA ALA A 18 19.32 23.86 5.02
C ALA A 18 18.52 25.15 5.38
N LEU A 19 19.17 26.21 5.87
CA LEU A 19 18.48 27.47 6.21
C LEU A 19 18.35 28.45 5.01
N SER A 20 18.94 28.15 3.86
CA SER A 20 18.81 28.98 2.64
C SER A 20 17.65 28.57 1.72
N TYR A 21 17.00 27.43 1.98
CA TYR A 21 15.98 26.83 1.08
C TYR A 21 14.53 27.10 1.48
N LEU A 22 14.28 27.80 2.59
CA LEU A 22 12.93 28.07 3.10
C LEU A 22 12.09 28.98 2.20
N ASN A 23 12.69 29.63 1.19
CA ASN A 23 12.00 30.49 0.22
C ASN A 23 11.99 29.90 -1.20
N SER A 24 12.26 28.60 -1.38
CA SER A 24 12.15 27.97 -2.70
C SER A 24 10.70 27.63 -3.03
N PRO A 25 10.12 28.16 -4.11
CA PRO A 25 8.74 27.85 -4.51
C PRO A 25 8.53 26.35 -4.81
N ILE A 26 9.60 25.58 -5.02
CA ILE A 26 9.56 24.16 -5.41
C ILE A 26 9.05 23.26 -4.26
N LEU A 27 9.37 23.56 -2.99
CA LEU A 27 8.91 22.75 -1.85
C LEU A 27 7.42 22.98 -1.54
N LEU A 28 6.93 24.20 -1.79
CA LEU A 28 5.51 24.55 -1.67
C LEU A 28 4.68 23.91 -2.80
N ILE A 29 5.26 23.71 -4.00
CA ILE A 29 4.59 23.08 -5.15
C ILE A 29 4.37 21.58 -4.94
N ILE A 30 5.30 20.85 -4.29
CA ILE A 30 5.19 19.39 -4.15
C ILE A 30 4.07 18.97 -3.19
N PHE A 31 3.74 19.77 -2.17
CA PHE A 31 2.68 19.45 -1.20
C PHE A 31 1.32 20.07 -1.53
N LYS A 32 1.29 21.16 -2.34
CA LYS A 32 0.05 21.87 -2.69
C LYS A 32 -0.71 21.29 -3.90
N GLU A 33 -0.12 20.31 -4.59
CA GLU A 33 -0.66 19.71 -5.83
C GLU A 33 -1.29 18.31 -5.65
N PHE A 34 -1.50 17.83 -4.42
CA PHE A 34 -1.92 16.42 -4.22
C PHE A 34 -3.43 16.15 -4.34
N PHE A 35 -4.28 17.16 -4.53
CA PHE A 35 -5.74 16.94 -4.48
C PHE A 35 -6.42 17.35 -5.79
N MET A 36 -6.52 16.38 -6.70
CA MET A 36 -7.49 16.40 -7.79
C MET A 36 -8.65 15.47 -7.40
N ALA A 37 -9.88 15.94 -7.62
CA ALA A 37 -11.06 15.08 -7.60
C ALA A 37 -10.79 13.86 -8.51
N LEU A 38 -11.13 12.66 -8.02
CA LEU A 38 -10.94 11.45 -8.81
C LEU A 38 -11.76 11.55 -10.10
N ASN A 39 -11.23 10.95 -11.15
CA ASN A 39 -11.97 10.73 -12.41
C ASN A 39 -12.27 9.24 -12.59
N LEU A 40 -13.14 8.93 -13.56
CA LEU A 40 -13.56 7.54 -13.83
C LEU A 40 -12.36 6.63 -14.19
N SER A 41 -11.36 7.15 -14.90
CA SER A 41 -10.16 6.37 -15.28
C SER A 41 -9.32 5.96 -14.07
N ASP A 42 -9.34 6.77 -13.00
CA ASP A 42 -8.64 6.44 -11.76
C ASP A 42 -9.37 5.34 -10.98
N VAL A 43 -10.71 5.35 -11.01
CA VAL A 43 -11.52 4.25 -10.46
C VAL A 43 -11.23 2.94 -11.20
N GLU A 44 -11.11 2.98 -12.53
CA GLU A 44 -10.73 1.80 -13.32
C GLU A 44 -9.33 1.28 -12.98
N LYS A 45 -8.35 2.17 -12.81
CA LYS A 45 -7.00 1.80 -12.38
C LYS A 45 -7.01 1.15 -10.99
N ILE A 46 -7.74 1.75 -10.05
CA ILE A 46 -7.87 1.23 -8.67
C ILE A 46 -8.56 -0.14 -8.68
N ALA A 47 -9.62 -0.31 -9.47
CA ALA A 47 -10.31 -1.59 -9.63
C ALA A 47 -9.37 -2.66 -10.19
N LYS A 48 -8.59 -2.33 -11.23
CA LYS A 48 -7.58 -3.24 -11.80
C LYS A 48 -6.51 -3.63 -10.78
N LEU A 49 -5.98 -2.69 -10.02
CA LEU A 49 -4.99 -2.95 -8.95
C LEU A 49 -5.57 -3.85 -7.86
N SER A 50 -6.84 -3.65 -7.51
CA SER A 50 -7.56 -4.41 -6.49
C SER A 50 -8.15 -5.73 -7.00
N ARG A 51 -7.96 -6.05 -8.29
CA ARG A 51 -8.54 -7.23 -8.96
C ARG A 51 -10.07 -7.29 -8.86
N LEU A 52 -10.73 -6.13 -8.89
CA LEU A 52 -12.18 -6.00 -8.90
C LEU A 52 -12.68 -5.72 -10.32
N SER A 53 -13.77 -6.39 -10.72
CA SER A 53 -14.51 -6.08 -11.93
C SER A 53 -15.73 -5.25 -11.55
N LEU A 54 -15.88 -4.06 -12.15
CA LEU A 54 -16.98 -3.13 -11.87
C LEU A 54 -17.75 -2.83 -13.15
N THR A 55 -19.08 -2.82 -13.04
CA THR A 55 -19.97 -2.33 -14.09
C THR A 55 -19.91 -0.80 -14.20
N GLU A 56 -20.33 -0.22 -15.33
CA GLU A 56 -20.32 1.25 -15.52
C GLU A 56 -21.12 2.02 -14.45
N ASN A 57 -22.23 1.45 -13.99
CA ASN A 57 -23.03 2.03 -12.93
C ASN A 57 -22.28 2.01 -11.59
N GLU A 58 -21.61 0.90 -11.27
CA GLU A 58 -20.78 0.77 -10.08
C GLU A 58 -19.59 1.72 -10.13
N LYS A 59 -18.91 1.88 -11.27
CA LYS A 59 -17.82 2.85 -11.43
C LYS A 59 -18.27 4.26 -11.09
N THR A 60 -19.42 4.69 -11.61
CA THR A 60 -19.95 6.04 -11.35
C THR A 60 -20.33 6.22 -9.88
N LYS A 61 -20.93 5.20 -9.26
CA LYS A 61 -21.27 5.22 -7.84
C LYS A 61 -20.02 5.27 -6.96
N THR A 62 -19.06 4.37 -7.20
CA THR A 62 -17.79 4.31 -6.47
C THR A 62 -16.98 5.60 -6.64
N LEU A 63 -17.04 6.25 -7.80
CA LEU A 63 -16.43 7.56 -8.01
C LEU A 63 -16.97 8.61 -7.02
N SER A 64 -18.30 8.68 -6.87
CA SER A 64 -18.93 9.59 -5.91
C SER A 64 -18.52 9.26 -4.48
N GLU A 65 -18.61 7.99 -4.09
CA GLU A 65 -18.29 7.54 -2.73
C GLU A 65 -16.81 7.79 -2.36
N LEU A 66 -15.87 7.57 -3.30
CA LEU A 66 -14.46 7.83 -3.06
C LEU A 66 -14.15 9.32 -2.94
N ASN A 67 -14.82 10.17 -3.74
CA ASN A 67 -14.68 11.62 -3.61
C ASN A 67 -15.23 12.13 -2.27
N ASP A 68 -16.33 11.57 -1.77
CA ASP A 68 -16.88 11.90 -0.45
C ASP A 68 -15.92 11.51 0.68
N ILE A 69 -15.30 10.33 0.59
CA ILE A 69 -14.27 9.88 1.54
C ILE A 69 -13.06 10.82 1.52
N PHE A 70 -12.60 11.22 0.33
CA PHE A 70 -11.47 12.15 0.22
C PHE A 70 -11.79 13.54 0.75
N ALA A 71 -13.02 14.04 0.59
CA ALA A 71 -13.46 15.28 1.23
C ALA A 71 -13.46 15.17 2.77
N MET A 72 -13.72 13.99 3.34
CA MET A 72 -13.57 13.75 4.77
C MET A 72 -12.10 13.74 5.21
N VAL A 73 -11.21 13.07 4.44
CA VAL A 73 -9.77 13.03 4.72
C VAL A 73 -9.14 14.43 4.62
N GLU A 74 -9.60 15.27 3.70
CA GLU A 74 -9.14 16.66 3.55
C GLU A 74 -9.31 17.46 4.85
N LYS A 75 -10.40 17.24 5.59
CA LYS A 75 -10.61 17.89 6.90
C LYS A 75 -9.48 17.57 7.89
N MET A 76 -8.90 16.37 7.80
CA MET A 76 -7.79 15.95 8.67
C MET A 76 -6.46 16.62 8.31
N GLN A 77 -6.29 17.12 7.07
CA GLN A 77 -5.08 17.83 6.64
C GLN A 77 -4.94 19.22 7.26
N SER A 78 -6.01 19.76 7.85
CA SER A 78 -5.97 21.04 8.57
C SER A 78 -5.08 21.01 9.83
N VAL A 79 -4.74 19.82 10.31
CA VAL A 79 -3.92 19.63 11.51
C VAL A 79 -2.44 19.64 11.12
N ASN A 80 -1.66 20.53 11.74
CA ASN A 80 -0.21 20.56 11.56
C ASN A 80 0.44 19.32 12.18
N THR A 81 1.18 18.55 11.38
CA THR A 81 1.94 17.36 11.80
C THR A 81 3.46 17.52 11.61
N ASP A 82 3.94 18.75 11.43
CA ASP A 82 5.37 19.06 11.31
C ASP A 82 6.15 18.58 12.54
N GLY A 83 7.15 17.73 12.31
CA GLY A 83 7.99 17.15 13.36
C GLY A 83 7.33 16.04 14.19
N VAL A 84 6.14 15.58 13.80
CA VAL A 84 5.48 14.42 14.44
C VAL A 84 5.89 13.15 13.71
N GLU A 85 6.53 12.23 14.44
CA GLU A 85 6.88 10.91 13.91
C GLU A 85 5.62 10.05 13.70
N PRO A 86 5.47 9.37 12.55
CA PRO A 86 4.36 8.45 12.31
C PRO A 86 4.35 7.30 13.32
N MET A 87 3.15 6.90 13.79
CA MET A 87 2.97 5.79 14.74
C MET A 87 2.49 4.51 14.00
N PRO A 88 3.38 3.56 13.65
CA PRO A 88 3.00 2.35 12.91
C PRO A 88 2.31 1.29 13.77
N HIS A 89 2.65 1.24 15.06
CA HIS A 89 2.07 0.33 16.04
C HIS A 89 1.74 1.13 17.30
N PRO A 90 0.61 0.85 17.97
CA PRO A 90 0.24 1.56 19.21
C PRO A 90 1.13 1.19 20.40
N HIS A 91 1.84 0.07 20.33
CA HIS A 91 2.74 -0.41 21.38
C HIS A 91 4.18 -0.44 20.89
N GLU A 92 5.09 0.07 21.71
CA GLU A 92 6.53 -0.08 21.52
C GLU A 92 6.95 -1.51 21.87
N THR A 93 6.85 -2.41 20.89
CA THR A 93 7.26 -3.80 21.06
C THR A 93 8.55 -4.06 20.31
N ALA A 94 9.52 -4.68 20.99
CA ALA A 94 10.72 -5.17 20.32
C ALA A 94 10.35 -6.22 19.25
N LEU A 95 11.13 -6.27 18.18
CA LEU A 95 10.96 -7.30 17.15
C LEU A 95 11.14 -8.68 17.79
N ARG A 96 10.09 -9.50 17.75
CA ARG A 96 10.15 -10.87 18.25
C ARG A 96 10.94 -11.73 17.28
N LEU A 97 11.96 -12.42 17.81
CA LEU A 97 12.67 -13.44 17.06
C LEU A 97 11.90 -14.75 17.13
N ARG A 98 11.88 -15.48 16.03
CA ARG A 98 11.44 -16.88 15.97
C ARG A 98 12.69 -17.76 16.06
N GLU A 99 12.66 -18.78 16.90
CA GLU A 99 13.73 -19.79 16.96
C GLU A 99 13.89 -20.49 15.60
N ASP A 100 15.14 -20.78 15.24
CA ASP A 100 15.48 -21.49 14.01
C ASP A 100 15.34 -23.01 14.20
N ALA A 101 14.10 -23.44 14.39
CA ALA A 101 13.73 -24.84 14.54
C ALA A 101 12.73 -25.25 13.45
N VAL A 102 12.93 -26.45 12.91
CA VAL A 102 11.99 -27.09 11.97
C VAL A 102 10.76 -27.53 12.76
N THR A 103 9.58 -27.15 12.27
CA THR A 103 8.27 -27.46 12.89
C THR A 103 7.31 -28.15 11.92
N GLU A 104 7.74 -28.32 10.67
CA GLU A 104 6.90 -28.71 9.55
C GLU A 104 6.57 -30.22 9.56
N THR A 105 5.28 -30.53 9.48
CA THR A 105 4.72 -31.87 9.25
C THR A 105 3.87 -31.88 7.98
N ASP A 106 3.66 -33.04 7.34
CA ASP A 106 2.85 -33.11 6.11
C ASP A 106 1.36 -32.89 6.43
N HIS A 107 0.83 -31.74 6.04
CA HIS A 107 -0.57 -31.35 6.18
C HIS A 107 -1.28 -31.17 4.83
N ALA A 108 -0.71 -31.69 3.74
CA ALA A 108 -1.22 -31.40 2.39
C ALA A 108 -2.70 -31.79 2.22
N ALA A 109 -3.15 -32.90 2.81
CA ALA A 109 -4.55 -33.32 2.75
C ALA A 109 -5.50 -32.31 3.42
N GLU A 110 -5.10 -31.76 4.57
CA GLU A 110 -5.87 -30.77 5.33
C GLU A 110 -5.94 -29.44 4.57
N TYR A 111 -4.81 -28.99 4.00
CA TYR A 111 -4.75 -27.74 3.25
C TYR A 111 -5.46 -27.80 1.90
N GLN A 112 -5.56 -28.99 1.31
CA GLN A 112 -6.22 -29.21 0.02
C GLN A 112 -7.73 -29.41 0.16
N ALA A 113 -8.25 -29.64 1.37
CA ALA A 113 -9.69 -29.88 1.60
C ALA A 113 -10.58 -28.67 1.23
N VAL A 114 -10.06 -27.45 1.34
CA VAL A 114 -10.78 -26.20 1.02
C VAL A 114 -10.47 -25.67 -0.39
N ALA A 115 -9.61 -26.37 -1.12
CA ALA A 115 -9.12 -25.92 -2.41
C ALA A 115 -10.18 -26.14 -3.51
N PRO A 116 -10.41 -25.16 -4.41
CA PRO A 116 -11.37 -25.34 -5.50
C PRO A 116 -11.03 -26.48 -6.47
N GLU A 117 -9.75 -26.63 -6.81
CA GLU A 117 -9.28 -27.70 -7.70
C GLU A 117 -7.87 -28.14 -7.31
N VAL A 118 -7.68 -29.45 -7.20
CA VAL A 118 -6.40 -30.07 -6.88
C VAL A 118 -6.17 -31.26 -7.81
N ARG A 119 -4.97 -31.36 -8.38
CA ARG A 119 -4.50 -32.58 -9.07
C ARG A 119 -3.07 -32.89 -8.69
N ASN A 120 -2.77 -34.17 -8.47
CA ASN A 120 -1.42 -34.65 -8.16
C ASN A 120 -0.75 -33.87 -7.01
N ARG A 121 -1.51 -33.50 -5.97
CA ARG A 121 -1.08 -32.66 -4.84
C ARG A 121 -0.67 -31.22 -5.21
N LEU A 122 -1.16 -30.68 -6.33
CA LEU A 122 -0.93 -29.31 -6.78
C LEU A 122 -2.26 -28.54 -6.83
N TYR A 123 -2.22 -27.26 -6.47
CA TYR A 123 -3.31 -26.33 -6.69
C TYR A 123 -3.35 -25.94 -8.16
N ILE A 124 -4.50 -26.14 -8.79
CA ILE A 124 -4.65 -25.85 -10.21
C ILE A 124 -5.15 -24.41 -10.36
N VAL A 125 -4.43 -23.63 -11.17
CA VAL A 125 -4.80 -22.27 -11.55
C VAL A 125 -4.84 -22.17 -13.07
N PRO A 126 -5.75 -21.37 -13.65
CA PRO A 126 -5.74 -21.12 -15.08
C PRO A 126 -4.39 -20.54 -15.51
N GLN A 127 -3.78 -21.13 -16.54
CA GLN A 127 -2.57 -20.59 -17.13
C GLN A 127 -2.95 -19.34 -17.94
N VAL A 128 -2.48 -18.19 -17.49
CA VAL A 128 -2.63 -16.92 -18.23
C VAL A 128 -1.36 -16.74 -19.05
N ILE A 129 -1.45 -16.94 -20.37
CA ILE A 129 -0.44 -16.52 -21.34
C ILE A 129 -1.01 -15.28 -22.03
N GLU A 130 -0.48 -14.11 -21.72
CA GLU A 130 -0.77 -12.87 -22.46
C GLU A 130 0.36 -12.65 -23.48
N GLU A 131 0.01 -12.25 -24.71
CA GLU A 131 0.95 -11.73 -25.72
C GLU A 131 1.35 -10.27 -25.43
#